data_AF-A0A7K5U6K8-F1
#
_entry.id   AF-A0A7K5U6K8-F1
#
_cell.length_a   1.000
_cell.length_b   1.000
_cell.length_c   1.000
_cell.angle_alpha   90.00
_cell.angle_beta   90.00
_cell.angle_gamma   90.00
#
_symmetry.space_group_name_H-M   'P 1'
#
loop_
_entity.id
_entity.type
_entity.pdbx_description
1 polymer ?
#
loop_
_entity_poly.entity_id
_entity_poly.type
_entity_poly.pdbx_seq_one_letter_code
_entity_poly.pdbx_strand_id
1 'polypeptide(L)'
;VQQVVRQIFYMINAVTLNNLLLRKDVCSWSMGMQLRFNISQLEEWLHGKNLQQSGAAQTLVPLIQAAQLLQLKKKTSKDAEAICSLCTALTTQQV
;
A
#
# COMPACT_ATOMS: atom_id res chain seq x y z
N VAL A 1 -0.61 -5.88 -23.26
CA VAL A 1 -0.80 -6.63 -21.99
C VAL A 1 -0.23 -5.90 -20.77
N GLN A 2 1.02 -5.41 -20.81
CA GLN A 2 1.62 -4.71 -19.66
C GLN A 2 0.79 -3.54 -19.12
N GLN A 3 0.23 -2.69 -20.00
CA GLN A 3 -0.64 -1.59 -19.60
C GLN A 3 -1.93 -2.07 -18.89
N VAL A 4 -2.51 -3.17 -19.35
CA VAL A 4 -3.69 -3.78 -18.73
C VAL A 4 -3.36 -4.25 -17.31
N VAL A 5 -2.22 -4.91 -17.13
CA VAL A 5 -1.77 -5.37 -15.81
C VAL A 5 -1.49 -4.20 -14.88
N ARG A 6 -0.82 -3.14 -15.38
CA ARG A 6 -0.62 -1.91 -14.62
C ARG A 6 -1.94 -1.27 -14.19
N GLN A 7 -2.94 -1.23 -15.08
CA GLN A 7 -4.26 -0.67 -14.76
C GLN A 7 -5.01 -1.51 -13.73
N ILE A 8 -4.91 -2.85 -13.79
CA ILE A 8 -5.48 -3.76 -12.79
C ILE A 8 -4.84 -3.51 -11.42
N PHE A 9 -3.52 -3.38 -11.34
CA PHE A 9 -2.82 -3.11 -10.08
C PHE A 9 -3.20 -1.73 -9.51
N TYR A 10 -3.34 -0.72 -10.37
CA TYR A 10 -3.87 0.58 -9.96
C TYR A 10 -5.28 0.46 -9.37
N MET A 11 -6.17 -0.32 -9.99
CA MET A 11 -7.53 -0.57 -9.46
C MET A 11 -7.51 -1.31 -8.12
N ILE A 12 -6.64 -2.32 -7.97
CA ILE A 12 -6.45 -3.02 -6.70
C ILE A 12 -6.02 -2.04 -5.60
N ASN A 13 -5.03 -1.19 -5.88
CA ASN A 13 -4.59 -0.13 -4.96
C ASN A 13 -5.75 0.80 -4.58
N ALA A 14 -6.43 1.39 -5.57
CA ALA A 14 -7.49 2.37 -5.34
C ALA A 14 -8.67 1.77 -4.54
N VAL A 15 -9.15 0.59 -4.91
CA VAL A 15 -10.27 -0.06 -4.22
C VAL A 15 -9.88 -0.44 -2.80
N THR A 16 -8.69 -1.01 -2.60
CA THR A 16 -8.26 -1.45 -1.27
C THR A 16 -8.02 -0.26 -0.34
N LEU A 17 -7.34 0.78 -0.84
CA LEU A 17 -7.08 1.99 -0.08
C LEU A 17 -8.37 2.73 0.27
N ASN A 18 -9.31 2.86 -0.66
CA ASN A 18 -10.60 3.49 -0.38
C ASN A 18 -11.39 2.70 0.67
N ASN A 19 -11.36 1.37 0.63
CA ASN A 19 -12.00 0.55 1.66
C ASN A 19 -11.36 0.79 3.04
N LEU A 20 -10.03 0.87 3.13
CA LEU A 20 -9.35 1.22 4.39
C LEU A 20 -9.77 2.60 4.91
N LEU A 21 -9.82 3.60 4.04
CA LEU A 21 -10.15 4.98 4.44
C LEU A 21 -11.61 5.16 4.86
N LEU A 22 -12.54 4.39 4.26
CA LEU A 22 -13.97 4.48 4.53
C LEU A 22 -14.41 3.63 5.73
N ARG A 23 -13.60 2.65 6.16
CA ARG A 23 -13.99 1.67 7.19
C ARG A 23 -13.00 1.63 8.35
N LYS A 24 -13.44 2.11 9.51
CA LYS A 24 -12.59 2.16 10.72
C LYS A 24 -12.26 0.77 11.28
N ASP A 25 -13.12 -0.23 11.07
CA ASP A 25 -12.96 -1.59 11.59
C ASP A 25 -11.80 -2.36 10.96
N VAL A 26 -11.33 -1.93 9.79
CA VAL A 26 -10.20 -2.56 9.08
C VAL A 26 -8.86 -1.84 9.29
N CYS A 27 -8.83 -0.72 10.02
CA CYS A 27 -7.60 0.03 10.30
C CYS A 27 -6.89 -0.52 11.54
N SER A 28 -6.31 -1.72 11.42
CA SER A 28 -5.60 -2.39 12.52
C SER A 28 -4.20 -2.86 12.14
N TRP A 29 -3.39 -3.16 13.15
CA TRP A 29 -2.03 -3.67 12.97
C TRP A 29 -2.00 -5.00 12.20
N SER A 30 -2.94 -5.91 12.50
CA SER A 30 -3.07 -7.20 11.82
C SER A 30 -3.44 -7.04 10.34
N MET A 31 -4.33 -6.09 10.03
CA MET A 31 -4.66 -5.75 8.63
C MET A 31 -3.43 -5.21 7.89
N GLY A 32 -2.59 -4.42 8.56
CA GLY A 32 -1.29 -4.01 8.01
C GLY A 32 -0.40 -5.19 7.63
N MET A 33 -0.29 -6.22 8.48
CA MET A 33 0.48 -7.43 8.16
C MET A 33 -0.11 -8.18 6.97
N GLN A 34 -1.44 -8.34 6.95
CA GLN A 34 -2.12 -9.05 5.87
C GLN A 34 -1.96 -8.34 4.53
N LEU A 35 -2.04 -7.01 4.50
CA LEU A 35 -1.80 -6.21 3.30
C LEU A 35 -0.38 -6.38 2.78
N ARG A 36 0.63 -6.37 3.66
CA ARG A 36 2.03 -6.59 3.26
C ARG A 36 2.24 -7.95 2.63
N PHE A 37 1.64 -9.00 3.20
CA PHE A 37 1.69 -10.34 2.62
C PHE A 37 0.97 -10.39 1.26
N ASN A 38 -0.21 -9.79 1.14
CA ASN A 38 -0.93 -9.77 -0.14
C ASN A 38 -0.14 -9.03 -1.22
N ILE A 39 0.51 -7.92 -0.88
CA ILE A 39 1.36 -7.16 -1.80
C ILE A 39 2.57 -7.99 -2.23
N SER A 40 3.24 -8.71 -1.32
CA SER A 40 4.37 -9.58 -1.72
C SER A 40 3.94 -10.68 -2.68
N GLN A 41 2.76 -11.29 -2.48
CA GLN A 41 2.23 -12.27 -3.43
C GLN A 41 1.95 -11.65 -4.82
N LEU A 42 1.49 -10.40 -4.88
CA LEU A 42 1.28 -9.69 -6.14
C LEU A 42 2.61 -9.38 -6.86
N GLU A 43 3.63 -8.98 -6.12
CA GLU A 43 4.98 -8.73 -6.65
C GLU A 43 5.63 -10.02 -7.14
N GLU A 44 5.51 -11.12 -6.41
CA GLU A 44 5.96 -12.45 -6.83
C GLU A 44 5.23 -12.92 -8.09
N TRP A 45 3.92 -12.68 -8.19
CA TRP A 45 3.15 -13.00 -9.39
C TRP A 45 3.66 -12.23 -10.61
N LEU A 46 3.98 -10.93 -10.46
CA LEU A 46 4.61 -10.16 -11.53
C LEU A 46 5.97 -10.76 -11.92
N HIS A 47 6.72 -11.30 -10.96
CA HIS A 47 8.04 -11.88 -11.20
C HIS A 47 7.90 -13.16 -12.02
N GLY A 48 7.04 -14.08 -11.58
CA GLY A 48 6.76 -15.34 -12.28
C GLY A 48 6.17 -15.16 -13.68
N LYS A 49 5.65 -13.97 -14.02
CA LYS A 49 5.15 -13.62 -15.36
C LYS A 49 6.10 -12.76 -16.19
N ASN A 50 7.31 -12.46 -15.71
CA ASN A 50 8.26 -11.54 -16.34
C ASN A 50 7.66 -10.13 -16.62
N LEU A 51 6.80 -9.65 -15.71
CA LEU A 51 6.09 -8.37 -15.83
C LEU A 51 6.64 -7.29 -14.89
N GLN A 52 7.82 -7.48 -14.31
CA GLN A 52 8.45 -6.52 -13.40
C GLN A 52 8.64 -5.13 -14.03
N GLN A 53 8.95 -5.08 -15.33
CA GLN A 53 9.12 -3.83 -16.08
C GLN A 53 7.80 -3.16 -16.50
N SER A 54 6.63 -3.76 -16.18
CA SER A 54 5.32 -3.22 -16.59
C SER A 54 4.92 -1.92 -15.88
N GLY A 55 5.61 -1.54 -14.81
CA GLY A 55 5.22 -0.41 -13.97
C GLY A 55 4.07 -0.71 -13.00
N ALA A 56 3.61 -1.97 -12.90
CA ALA A 56 2.46 -2.35 -12.10
C ALA A 56 2.73 -2.28 -10.58
N ALA A 57 3.90 -2.74 -10.12
CA ALA A 57 4.28 -2.72 -8.70
C ALA A 57 4.30 -1.28 -8.13
N GLN A 58 4.78 -0.31 -8.93
CA GLN A 58 4.85 1.10 -8.55
C GLN A 58 3.47 1.71 -8.26
N THR A 59 2.40 1.15 -8.83
CA THR A 59 1.03 1.63 -8.55
C THR A 59 0.54 1.26 -7.15
N LEU A 60 1.19 0.30 -6.47
CA LEU A 60 0.83 -0.15 -5.12
C LEU A 60 1.53 0.66 -4.01
N VAL A 61 2.40 1.62 -4.34
CA VAL A 61 3.15 2.42 -3.36
C VAL A 61 2.24 3.07 -2.29
N PRO A 62 1.08 3.68 -2.63
CA PRO A 62 0.18 4.22 -1.61
C PRO A 62 -0.32 3.15 -0.63
N LEU A 63 -0.70 1.97 -1.13
CA LEU A 63 -1.14 0.86 -0.29
C LEU A 63 -0.01 0.28 0.57
N ILE A 64 1.23 0.22 0.07
CA ILE A 64 2.42 -0.17 0.84
C ILE A 64 2.61 0.79 2.02
N GLN A 65 2.58 2.10 1.76
CA GLN A 65 2.74 3.12 2.80
C GLN A 65 1.60 3.05 3.82
N ALA A 66 0.35 2.85 3.39
CA ALA A 66 -0.79 2.66 4.29
C ALA A 66 -0.60 1.43 5.19
N ALA A 67 -0.16 0.30 4.64
CA ALA A 67 0.10 -0.92 5.42
C ALA A 67 1.23 -0.73 6.44
N GLN A 68 2.28 0.00 6.08
CA GLN A 68 3.38 0.37 6.98
C GLN A 68 2.91 1.35 8.06
N LEU A 69 2.10 2.35 7.71
CA LEU A 69 1.51 3.30 8.65
C LEU A 69 0.67 2.58 9.70
N LEU A 70 -0.14 1.57 9.32
CA LEU A 70 -0.90 0.74 10.27
C LEU A 70 0.01 0.03 11.30
N GLN A 71 1.24 -0.31 10.93
CA GLN A 71 2.19 -1.04 11.78
C GLN A 71 3.12 -0.14 12.60
N LEU A 72 3.28 1.13 12.23
CA LEU A 72 4.15 2.07 12.95
C LEU A 72 3.60 2.45 14.33
N LYS A 73 4.53 2.74 15.25
CA LYS A 73 4.24 3.42 16.52
C LYS A 73 3.76 4.84 16.23
N LYS A 74 2.88 5.37 17.08
CA LYS A 74 2.22 6.68 16.90
C LYS A 74 2.15 7.44 18.22
N LYS A 75 3.25 7.44 19.00
CA LYS A 75 3.25 7.94 20.39
C LYS A 75 4.10 9.19 20.58
N THR A 76 5.21 9.30 19.86
CA THR A 76 6.21 10.35 20.08
C THR A 76 6.32 11.30 18.88
N SER A 77 6.88 12.50 19.08
CA SER A 77 7.16 13.41 17.96
C SER A 77 8.09 12.79 16.92
N LYS A 78 9.02 11.94 17.36
CA LYS A 78 9.89 11.16 16.47
C LYS A 78 9.10 10.15 15.61
N ASP A 79 8.04 9.56 16.17
CA ASP A 79 7.13 8.71 15.39
C ASP A 79 6.39 9.53 14.33
N ALA A 80 5.96 10.75 14.67
CA ALA A 80 5.31 11.65 13.71
C ALA A 80 6.26 12.06 12.56
N GLU A 81 7.51 12.39 12.87
CA GLU A 81 8.54 12.66 11.85
C GLU A 81 8.79 11.45 10.94
N ALA A 82 8.81 10.25 11.51
CA ALA A 82 8.95 9.01 10.76
C ALA A 82 7.75 8.76 9.83
N ILE A 83 6.53 9.05 10.29
CA ILE A 83 5.30 8.96 9.46
C ILE A 83 5.36 9.95 8.29
N CYS A 84 5.73 11.20 8.54
CA CYS A 84 5.87 12.21 7.48
C CYS A 84 6.95 11.82 6.45
N SER A 85 8.06 11.23 6.90
CA SER A 85 9.13 10.75 6.01
C SER A 85 8.71 9.52 5.21
N LEU A 86 7.85 8.65 5.78
CA LEU A 86 7.37 7.43 5.14
C LEU A 86 6.29 7.72 4.09
N CYS A 87 5.30 8.55 4.43
CA CYS A 87 4.05 8.67 3.69
C CYS A 87 4.14 9.69 2.54
N THR A 88 5.08 9.50 1.61
CA THR A 88 5.32 10.42 0.49
C THR A 88 4.34 10.27 -0.68
N ALA A 89 3.59 9.17 -0.73
CA ALA A 89 2.60 8.85 -1.76
C ALA A 89 1.15 8.90 -1.24
N LEU A 90 0.96 9.29 0.02
CA LEU A 90 -0.34 9.54 0.65
C LEU A 90 -0.53 11.05 0.85
N THR A 91 -1.76 11.51 0.67
CA THR A 91 -2.13 12.89 1.03
C THR A 91 -2.28 13.04 2.54
N THR A 92 -2.19 14.25 3.07
CA THR A 92 -2.38 14.52 4.50
C THR A 92 -3.75 14.06 5.03
N GLN A 93 -4.78 14.03 4.20
CA GLN A 93 -6.10 13.52 4.59
C GLN A 93 -6.17 11.99 4.69
N GLN A 94 -5.23 11.28 4.07
CA GLN A 94 -5.14 9.82 4.08
C GLN A 94 -4.25 9.27 5.19
N VAL A 95 -3.40 10.12 5.79
CA VAL A 95 -2.53 9.81 6.94
C VAL A 95 -3.29 10.04 8.24
#